data_AF-A0A9J6AEU1-F1
#
_entry.id   AF-A0A9J6AEU1-F1
#
_cell.length_a   1.000
_cell.length_b   1.000
_cell.length_c   1.000
_cell.angle_alpha   90.00
_cell.angle_beta   90.00
_cell.angle_gamma   90.00
#
_symmetry.space_group_name_H-M   'P 1'
#
loop_
_entity.id
_entity.type
_entity.pdbx_description
1 polymer ?
#
loop_
_entity_poly.entity_id
_entity_poly.type
_entity_poly.pdbx_seq_one_letter_code
_entity_poly.pdbx_strand_id
1 'polypeptide(L)'
;MDIVEQIQRNEDRHSRPTNSGGAIMFGDALLPSECSLIVEELKQTSLCFQCAHGRPTTVPLVNLGALHEQIAKLGLWSKGSSEAWHGLHRHAINVERAAKRLRSAVS
;
A
#
# COMPACT_ATOMS: atom_id res chain seq x y z
N MET A 1 0.56 -5.74 25.48
CA MET A 1 0.70 -4.28 25.29
C MET A 1 0.12 -4.00 23.92
N ASP A 2 -0.99 -3.27 23.85
CA ASP A 2 -1.70 -3.02 22.60
C ASP A 2 -0.94 -2.01 21.72
N ILE A 3 -1.16 -2.08 20.40
CA ILE A 3 -0.60 -1.19 19.36
C ILE A 3 -0.61 0.29 19.78
N VAL A 4 -1.64 0.68 20.51
CA VAL A 4 -1.89 2.03 21.02
C VAL A 4 -0.80 2.50 22.00
N GLU A 5 -0.39 1.65 22.94
CA GLU A 5 0.57 2.03 23.99
C GLU A 5 1.99 2.15 23.46
N GLN A 6 2.33 1.38 22.43
CA GLN A 6 3.68 1.43 21.84
C GLN A 6 3.86 2.67 20.94
N ILE A 7 2.82 3.10 20.22
CA ILE A 7 2.83 4.36 19.45
C ILE A 7 3.03 5.57 20.37
N GLN A 8 2.49 5.53 21.58
CA GLN A 8 2.56 6.62 22.55
C GLN A 8 3.96 6.83 23.17
N ARG A 9 4.91 5.88 23.03
CA ARG A 9 6.24 5.94 23.69
C ARG A 9 7.37 6.60 22.88
N ASN A 10 7.12 7.05 21.66
CA ASN A 10 8.09 7.88 20.94
C ASN A 10 7.91 9.35 21.34
N GLU A 11 8.79 9.82 22.22
CA GLU A 11 8.75 11.15 22.85
C GLU A 11 8.75 12.32 21.84
N ASP A 12 8.13 13.42 22.27
CA ASP A 12 7.94 14.72 21.61
C ASP A 12 7.09 14.77 20.33
N ARG A 13 5.78 15.01 20.50
CA ARG A 13 4.99 15.96 19.68
C ARG A 13 3.58 16.18 20.25
N HIS A 14 3.39 17.35 20.86
CA HIS A 14 2.15 18.15 20.91
C HIS A 14 0.84 17.41 20.57
N SER A 15 0.14 16.97 21.62
CA SER A 15 -1.32 16.96 21.71
C SER A 15 -2.10 16.39 20.52
N ARG A 16 -1.93 15.09 20.19
CA ARG A 16 -2.93 14.38 19.37
C ARG A 16 -4.19 14.18 20.24
N PRO A 17 -5.36 14.75 19.89
CA PRO A 17 -6.60 14.43 20.60
C PRO A 17 -6.98 13.00 20.25
N THR A 18 -6.70 12.06 21.15
CA THR A 18 -7.21 10.70 21.03
C THR A 18 -8.70 10.75 21.39
N ASN A 19 -9.56 10.77 20.38
CA ASN A 19 -10.99 10.61 20.62
C ASN A 19 -11.25 9.16 21.07
N SER A 20 -12.20 9.00 21.99
CA SER A 20 -12.62 7.77 22.70
C SER A 20 -11.94 6.46 22.29
N GLY A 21 -10.95 6.03 23.09
CA GLY A 21 -10.55 4.63 23.20
C GLY A 21 -9.39 4.17 22.30
N GLY A 22 -8.26 4.88 22.30
CA GLY A 22 -6.98 4.37 21.81
C GLY A 22 -6.85 4.05 20.31
N ALA A 23 -7.94 4.11 19.54
CA ALA A 23 -7.91 3.77 18.13
C ALA A 23 -7.27 4.87 17.28
N ILE A 24 -6.57 4.47 16.22
CA ILE A 24 -6.14 5.36 15.13
C ILE A 24 -7.36 5.67 14.26
N MET A 25 -7.61 6.94 14.00
CA MET A 25 -8.75 7.42 13.22
C MET A 25 -8.36 7.81 11.79
N PHE A 26 -9.35 7.90 10.90
CA PHE A 26 -9.13 8.46 9.58
C PHE A 26 -8.71 9.93 9.69
N GLY A 27 -7.61 10.29 9.02
CA GLY A 27 -7.05 11.63 9.05
C GLY A 27 -5.89 11.80 10.05
N ASP A 28 -5.62 10.80 10.90
CA ASP A 28 -4.45 10.84 11.78
C ASP A 28 -3.16 10.74 10.96
N ALA A 29 -2.25 11.70 11.17
CA ALA A 29 -0.94 11.69 10.54
C ALA A 29 -0.03 10.70 11.28
N LEU A 30 0.44 9.68 10.55
CA LEU A 30 1.36 8.66 11.05
C LEU A 30 2.74 8.80 10.40
N LEU A 31 3.78 8.62 11.21
CA LEU A 31 5.14 8.43 10.74
C LEU A 31 5.29 7.07 10.07
N PRO A 32 6.26 6.90 9.15
CA PRO A 32 6.56 5.60 8.55
C PRO A 32 6.88 4.50 9.58
N SER A 33 7.52 4.84 10.70
CA SER A 33 7.80 3.90 11.79
C SER A 33 6.53 3.45 12.52
N GLU A 34 5.57 4.35 12.75
CA GLU A 34 4.27 4.03 13.34
C GLU A 34 3.48 3.09 12.41
N CYS A 35 3.47 3.38 11.10
CA CYS A 35 2.87 2.49 10.10
C CYS A 35 3.50 1.09 10.11
N SER A 36 4.83 1.01 10.20
CA SER A 36 5.55 -0.27 10.22
C SER A 36 5.20 -1.09 11.46
N LEU A 37 5.12 -0.43 12.62
CA LEU A 37 4.75 -1.07 13.88
C LEU A 37 3.34 -1.67 13.84
N ILE A 38 2.38 -0.91 13.28
CA ILE A 38 0.99 -1.39 13.12
C ILE A 38 0.95 -2.67 12.28
N VAL A 39 1.71 -2.72 11.18
CA VAL A 39 1.75 -3.90 10.30
C VAL A 39 2.39 -5.10 11.00
N GLU A 40 3.50 -4.90 11.73
CA GLU A 40 4.17 -5.98 12.47
C GLU A 40 3.31 -6.54 13.60
N GLU A 41 2.65 -5.69 14.37
CA GLU A 41 1.76 -6.12 15.45
C GLU A 41 0.48 -6.76 14.91
N LEU A 42 -0.10 -6.22 13.83
CA LEU A 42 -1.28 -6.81 13.17
C LEU A 42 -1.01 -8.26 12.77
N LYS A 43 0.18 -8.55 12.23
CA LYS A 43 0.62 -9.89 11.86
C LYS A 43 0.63 -10.90 13.03
N GLN A 44 0.79 -10.45 14.26
CA GLN A 44 0.81 -11.31 15.46
C GLN A 44 -0.61 -11.61 15.99
N THR A 45 -1.65 -11.00 15.45
CA THR A 45 -3.04 -11.21 15.89
C THR A 45 -3.70 -12.40 15.20
N SER A 46 -4.62 -13.08 15.90
CA SER A 46 -5.28 -14.29 15.42
C SER A 46 -6.28 -14.09 14.27
N LEU A 47 -6.62 -12.84 13.92
CA LEU A 47 -7.53 -12.48 12.82
C LEU A 47 -7.06 -11.20 12.11
N CYS A 48 -5.79 -11.19 11.70
CA CYS A 48 -5.11 -10.01 11.14
C CYS A 48 -5.72 -9.42 9.86
N PHE A 49 -6.59 -10.17 9.17
CA PHE A 49 -7.25 -9.72 7.94
C PHE A 49 -8.68 -9.23 8.15
N GLN A 50 -9.27 -9.39 9.33
CA GLN A 50 -10.68 -9.11 9.57
C GLN A 50 -10.87 -8.43 10.93
N CYS A 51 -11.47 -7.24 10.95
CA CYS A 51 -11.83 -6.59 12.21
C CYS A 51 -13.03 -7.28 12.88
N ALA A 52 -13.32 -6.92 14.13
CA ALA A 52 -14.46 -7.48 14.89
C ALA A 52 -15.82 -7.31 14.18
N HIS A 53 -15.94 -6.35 13.26
CA HIS A 53 -17.15 -6.07 12.49
C HIS A 53 -17.14 -6.71 11.08
N GLY A 54 -16.14 -7.55 10.77
CA GLY A 54 -16.06 -8.24 9.48
C GLY A 54 -15.49 -7.43 8.32
N ARG A 55 -14.99 -6.21 8.55
CA ARG A 55 -14.33 -5.42 7.50
C ARG A 55 -12.90 -5.92 7.28
N PRO A 56 -12.41 -5.93 6.03
CA PRO A 56 -11.02 -6.26 5.76
C PRO A 56 -10.09 -5.21 6.39
N THR A 57 -9.08 -5.65 7.14
CA THR A 57 -8.09 -4.76 7.77
C THR A 57 -7.00 -4.34 6.78
N THR A 58 -6.67 -5.21 5.82
CA THR A 58 -5.73 -4.96 4.73
C THR A 58 -6.29 -5.50 3.42
N VAL A 59 -5.86 -4.93 2.29
CA VAL A 59 -6.28 -5.37 0.95
C VAL A 59 -5.05 -5.45 0.04
N PRO A 60 -4.88 -6.53 -0.76
CA PRO A 60 -3.79 -6.59 -1.72
C PRO A 60 -4.03 -5.56 -2.84
N LEU A 61 -3.05 -4.67 -3.05
CA LEU A 61 -3.13 -3.67 -4.12
C LEU A 61 -2.71 -4.21 -5.48
N VAL A 62 -1.68 -5.07 -5.50
CA VAL A 62 -1.08 -5.59 -6.73
C VAL A 62 -0.39 -6.92 -6.49
N ASN A 63 -0.44 -7.81 -7.48
CA ASN A 63 0.40 -9.00 -7.55
C ASN A 63 1.63 -8.70 -8.41
N LEU A 64 2.81 -8.63 -7.79
CA LEU A 64 4.05 -8.27 -8.47
C LEU A 64 4.51 -9.33 -9.49
N GLY A 65 4.26 -10.62 -9.25
CA GLY A 65 4.60 -11.68 -10.20
C GLY A 65 3.77 -11.59 -11.47
N ALA A 66 2.45 -11.46 -11.31
CA ALA A 66 1.54 -11.25 -12.44
C ALA A 66 1.85 -9.95 -13.20
N LEU A 67 2.21 -8.88 -12.47
CA LEU A 67 2.63 -7.63 -13.07
C LEU A 67 3.93 -7.79 -13.89
N HIS A 68 4.93 -8.51 -13.36
CA HIS A 68 6.16 -8.81 -14.09
C HIS A 68 5.89 -9.59 -15.39
N GLU A 69 5.03 -10.62 -15.34
CA GLU A 69 4.63 -11.37 -16.54
C GLU A 69 3.95 -10.48 -17.58
N GLN A 70 3.05 -9.59 -17.15
CA GLN A 70 2.38 -8.66 -18.07
C GLN A 70 3.34 -7.67 -18.69
N ILE A 71 4.30 -7.13 -17.92
CA ILE A 71 5.32 -6.23 -18.45
C ILE A 71 6.22 -6.94 -19.47
N ALA A 72 6.61 -8.19 -19.21
CA ALA A 72 7.37 -8.99 -20.16
C ALA A 72 6.59 -9.22 -21.47
N LYS A 73 5.30 -9.54 -21.38
CA LYS A 73 4.40 -9.67 -22.55
C LYS A 73 4.26 -8.36 -23.33
N LEU A 74 4.14 -7.22 -22.63
CA LEU A 74 4.07 -5.90 -23.26
C LEU A 74 5.36 -5.54 -24.01
N GLY A 75 6.53 -5.97 -23.53
CA GLY A 75 7.79 -5.84 -24.26
C GLY A 75 7.76 -6.51 -25.64
N LEU A 76 6.95 -7.56 -25.81
CA LEU A 76 6.74 -8.26 -27.09
C LEU A 76 5.69 -7.58 -27.98
N TRP A 77 4.75 -6.82 -27.39
CA TRP A 77 3.60 -6.21 -28.07
C TRP A 77 3.79 -4.75 -28.48
N SER A 78 5.00 -4.19 -28.32
CA SER A 78 5.31 -2.78 -28.65
C SER A 78 5.14 -2.39 -30.14
N LYS A 79 4.63 -3.28 -31.00
CA LYS A 79 4.34 -3.01 -32.42
C LYS A 79 2.86 -3.03 -32.82
N GLY A 80 1.90 -3.20 -31.90
CA GLY A 80 0.48 -3.41 -32.26
C GLY A 80 -0.48 -2.30 -31.85
N SER A 81 -0.98 -1.56 -32.85
CA SER A 81 -2.19 -0.71 -32.94
C SER A 81 -2.53 0.27 -31.80
N SER A 82 -2.54 1.57 -32.16
CA SER A 82 -3.12 2.65 -31.35
C SER A 82 -4.64 2.61 -31.47
N GLU A 83 -5.30 1.92 -30.55
CA GLU A 83 -6.76 2.05 -30.43
C GLU A 83 -7.10 3.21 -29.49
N ALA A 84 -7.90 4.16 -30.01
CA ALA A 84 -8.39 5.31 -29.28
C ALA A 84 -9.58 4.91 -28.40
N TRP A 85 -9.42 5.02 -27.08
CA TRP A 85 -10.51 4.81 -26.13
C TRP A 85 -11.16 6.17 -25.85
N HIS A 86 -12.35 6.41 -26.40
CA HIS A 86 -13.13 7.62 -26.17
C HIS A 86 -12.33 8.93 -26.36
N GLY A 87 -11.53 9.01 -27.41
CA GLY A 87 -10.69 10.19 -27.71
C GLY A 87 -9.39 10.28 -26.90
N LEU A 88 -9.20 9.45 -25.86
CA LEU A 88 -7.90 9.26 -25.25
C LEU A 88 -7.09 8.25 -26.05
N HIS A 89 -5.99 8.73 -26.62
CA HIS A 89 -5.00 7.86 -27.23
C HIS A 89 -4.25 7.12 -26.12
N ARG A 90 -4.23 5.80 -26.19
CA ARG A 90 -3.41 5.00 -25.29
C ARG A 90 -1.95 5.31 -25.61
N HIS A 91 -1.32 6.14 -24.78
CA HIS A 91 0.11 6.42 -24.92
C HIS A 91 0.87 5.10 -24.82
N ALA A 92 1.90 4.93 -25.66
CA ALA A 92 2.73 3.74 -25.63
C ALA A 92 3.24 3.52 -24.20
N ILE A 93 3.05 2.31 -23.69
CA ILE A 93 3.46 1.96 -22.33
C ILE A 93 4.99 2.11 -22.26
N ASN A 94 5.48 3.02 -21.41
CA ASN A 94 6.91 3.18 -21.20
C ASN A 94 7.40 2.06 -20.26
N VAL A 95 7.81 0.95 -20.88
CA VAL A 95 8.29 -0.26 -20.22
C VAL A 95 9.52 0.04 -19.35
N GLU A 96 10.41 0.93 -19.79
CA GLU A 96 11.61 1.31 -19.03
C GLU A 96 11.25 2.01 -17.70
N ARG A 97 10.29 2.94 -17.75
CA ARG A 97 9.77 3.62 -16.55
C ARG A 97 9.11 2.62 -15.59
N ALA A 98 8.29 1.71 -16.11
CA ALA A 98 7.64 0.68 -15.29
C ALA A 98 8.69 -0.23 -14.61
N ALA A 99 9.67 -0.70 -15.38
CA ALA A 99 10.75 -1.54 -14.88
C ALA A 99 11.65 -0.83 -13.86
N LYS A 100 11.95 0.47 -14.06
CA LYS A 100 12.71 1.28 -13.08
C LYS A 100 11.98 1.37 -11.74
N ARG A 101 10.68 1.63 -11.75
CA ARG A 101 9.85 1.73 -10.53
C ARG A 101 9.73 0.39 -9.80
N LEU A 102 9.68 -0.72 -10.54
CA LEU A 102 9.67 -2.05 -9.96
C LEU A 102 11.01 -2.40 -9.32
N ARG A 103 12.13 -2.16 -10.02
CA ARG A 103 13.47 -2.39 -9.45
C ARG A 103 13.70 -1.58 -8.18
N SER A 104 13.24 -0.33 -8.12
CA SER A 104 13.34 0.49 -6.91
C SER A 104 12.43 0.05 -5.77
N ALA A 105 11.45 -0.81 -6.02
CA ALA A 105 10.53 -1.31 -4.97
C ALA A 105 11.03 -2.63 -4.32
N VAL A 106 12.05 -3.26 -4.91
CA VAL A 106 12.63 -4.54 -4.43
C VAL A 106 13.95 -4.33 -3.69
N SER A 107 14.53 -3.12 -3.75
CA SER A 107 15.73 -2.71 -3.00
C SER A 107 15.37 -1.91 -1.77
#